data_AF-A0A843UDD9-F1
#
_entry.id   AF-A0A843UDD9-F1
#
_cell.length_a   1.000
_cell.length_b   1.000
_cell.length_c   1.000
_cell.angle_alpha   90.00
_cell.angle_beta   90.00
_cell.angle_gamma   90.00
#
_symmetry.space_group_name_H-M   'P 1'
#
loop_
_entity.id
_entity.type
_entity.pdbx_description
1 polymer ?
#
loop_
_entity_poly.entity_id
_entity_poly.type
_entity_poly.pdbx_seq_one_letter_code
_entity_poly.pdbx_strand_id
1 'polypeptide(L)'
;MCKNSKWAYLVSSMEHATPDDFSDEKHLHRFCKEAACSFFDQFGLISHQINSYNEFVDNGIQRIVDSIGAVDVDPEYDPSKKRGHGWRHARVTFGKVKLGEPTMWTDRQDTGEEALKLSPKHSRLQNMTYACKMTVKVNVQVYTEELLKSDKSKTGKEQYNSNSLHDVTRKIVIGSIPVMVKSKLCRLHQLKKSDCPFDIGGYFIIKGMEKFSVSKKLFYRVGVGNGALDRCSSGRRKVQPQQPVEEEEDLLSSSFSCLNPSASQPSSSDV
;
A
#
# COMPACT_ATOMS: atom_id res chain seq x y z
N MET A 1 13.70 -6.28 19.85
CA MET A 1 14.59 -7.46 19.91
C MET A 1 14.67 -7.91 21.37
N CYS A 2 13.95 -8.99 21.73
CA CYS A 2 13.93 -9.49 23.10
C CYS A 2 15.24 -10.22 23.41
N LYS A 3 16.04 -9.67 24.31
CA LYS A 3 17.32 -10.25 24.75
C LYS A 3 17.17 -11.42 25.74
N ASN A 4 15.94 -11.80 26.12
CA ASN A 4 15.67 -12.81 27.16
C ASN A 4 14.69 -13.91 26.68
N SER A 5 14.66 -14.27 25.40
CA SER A 5 13.85 -15.41 24.95
C SER A 5 14.63 -16.72 25.10
N LYS A 6 13.92 -17.80 25.43
CA LYS A 6 14.46 -19.17 25.39
C LYS A 6 15.15 -19.48 24.04
N TRP A 7 14.69 -18.85 22.96
CA TRP A 7 15.36 -18.86 21.66
C TRP A 7 16.77 -18.31 21.66
N ALA A 8 16.98 -17.13 22.24
CA ALA A 8 18.31 -16.52 22.29
C ALA A 8 19.29 -17.41 23.07
N TYR A 9 18.82 -18.08 24.12
CA TYR A 9 19.61 -19.07 24.85
C TYR A 9 19.93 -20.30 24.00
N LEU A 10 18.95 -20.89 23.31
CA LEU A 10 19.17 -22.06 22.45
C LEU A 10 20.12 -21.76 21.30
N VAL A 11 20.03 -20.57 20.69
CA VAL A 11 20.96 -20.12 19.64
C VAL A 11 22.37 -19.95 20.20
N SER A 12 22.51 -19.31 21.38
CA SER A 12 23.81 -19.16 22.04
C SER A 12 24.42 -20.52 22.43
N SER A 13 23.62 -21.46 22.93
CA SER A 13 24.06 -22.83 23.20
C SER A 13 24.51 -23.57 21.95
N MET A 14 23.90 -23.29 20.80
CA MET A 14 24.28 -23.87 19.50
C MET A 14 25.61 -23.29 18.97
N GLU A 15 25.87 -22.00 19.20
CA GLU A 15 27.13 -21.34 18.82
C GLU A 15 28.34 -21.84 19.63
N HIS A 16 28.11 -22.40 20.82
CA HIS A 16 29.15 -22.93 21.71
C HIS A 16 29.24 -24.47 21.69
N ALA A 17 28.42 -25.14 20.87
CA ALA A 17 28.38 -26.60 20.81
C ALA A 17 29.59 -27.16 20.06
N THR A 18 30.17 -28.25 20.59
CA THR A 18 31.27 -28.98 19.95
C THR A 18 30.71 -30.10 19.06
N PRO A 19 31.46 -30.59 18.06
CA PRO A 19 30.97 -31.64 17.14
C PRO A 19 30.55 -32.94 17.84
N ASP A 20 31.11 -33.23 19.03
CA ASP A 20 30.79 -34.43 19.82
C ASP A 20 29.41 -34.36 20.49
N ASP A 21 28.84 -33.17 20.71
CA ASP A 21 27.54 -32.96 21.38
C ASP A 21 26.33 -33.41 20.53
N PHE A 22 26.55 -33.71 19.25
CA PHE A 22 25.54 -34.15 18.29
C PHE A 22 25.70 -35.62 17.86
N SER A 23 26.58 -36.37 18.53
CA SER A 23 26.79 -37.81 18.26
C SER A 23 25.61 -38.68 18.72
N ASP A 24 24.81 -38.23 19.70
CA ASP A 24 23.59 -38.90 20.16
C ASP A 24 22.35 -38.39 19.41
N GLU A 25 21.78 -39.25 18.56
CA GLU A 25 20.57 -38.99 17.78
C GLU A 25 19.38 -38.54 18.65
N LYS A 26 19.26 -39.06 19.89
CA LYS A 26 18.18 -38.68 20.81
C LYS A 26 18.34 -37.26 21.34
N HIS A 27 19.58 -36.83 21.59
CA HIS A 27 19.88 -35.48 22.03
C HIS A 27 19.61 -34.47 20.92
N LEU A 28 20.08 -34.75 19.70
CA LEU A 28 19.83 -33.92 18.52
C LEU A 28 18.32 -33.76 18.26
N HIS A 29 17.55 -34.85 18.27
CA HIS A 29 16.11 -34.78 18.04
C HIS A 29 15.39 -33.93 19.10
N ARG A 30 15.77 -34.05 20.39
CA ARG A 30 15.22 -33.22 21.46
C ARG A 30 15.56 -31.74 21.26
N PHE A 31 16.81 -31.45 20.94
CA PHE A 31 17.28 -30.08 20.70
C PHE A 31 16.56 -29.44 19.50
N CYS A 32 16.49 -30.12 18.36
CA CYS A 32 15.79 -29.62 17.18
C CYS A 32 14.30 -29.35 17.47
N LYS A 33 13.64 -30.24 18.23
CA LYS A 33 12.25 -30.03 18.66
C LYS A 33 12.11 -28.81 19.55
N GLU A 34 12.99 -28.65 20.54
CA GLU A 34 12.93 -27.54 21.48
C GLU A 34 13.23 -26.20 20.81
N ALA A 35 14.22 -26.17 19.92
CA ALA A 35 14.50 -25.02 19.06
C ALA A 35 13.26 -24.67 18.22
N ALA A 36 12.72 -25.64 17.46
CA ALA A 36 11.54 -25.42 16.62
C ALA A 36 10.33 -24.91 17.44
N CYS A 37 9.99 -25.54 18.57
CA CYS A 37 8.90 -25.08 19.43
C CYS A 37 9.11 -23.65 19.90
N SER A 38 10.29 -23.36 20.42
CA SER A 38 10.59 -22.03 20.92
C SER A 38 10.46 -20.98 19.77
N PHE A 39 10.63 -21.39 18.49
CA PHE A 39 10.73 -20.46 17.33
C PHE A 39 9.36 -19.90 17.08
N PHE A 40 8.41 -20.82 17.04
CA PHE A 40 7.01 -20.51 16.87
C PHE A 40 6.46 -19.82 18.12
N ASP A 41 6.99 -20.07 19.32
CA ASP A 41 6.61 -19.31 20.51
C ASP A 41 7.03 -17.83 20.42
N GLN A 42 8.20 -17.54 19.84
CA GLN A 42 8.69 -16.16 19.73
C GLN A 42 8.14 -15.42 18.51
N PHE A 43 8.17 -16.06 17.33
CA PHE A 43 7.82 -15.42 16.07
C PHE A 43 6.36 -15.69 15.69
N GLY A 44 5.78 -16.82 16.07
CA GLY A 44 4.46 -17.23 15.63
C GLY A 44 4.42 -17.67 14.15
N LEU A 45 3.48 -18.56 13.84
CA LEU A 45 3.33 -19.18 12.51
C LEU A 45 2.99 -18.18 11.39
N ILE A 46 2.26 -17.10 11.70
CA ILE A 46 1.69 -16.16 10.72
C ILE A 46 2.46 -14.82 10.70
N SER A 47 3.57 -14.71 11.42
CA SER A 47 4.34 -13.45 11.50
C SER A 47 4.74 -12.90 10.14
N HIS A 48 5.09 -13.76 9.18
CA HIS A 48 5.46 -13.30 7.84
C HIS A 48 4.34 -12.49 7.18
N GLN A 49 3.09 -12.95 7.26
CA GLN A 49 1.94 -12.26 6.66
C GLN A 49 1.68 -10.92 7.35
N ILE A 50 1.72 -10.90 8.68
CA ILE A 50 1.51 -9.68 9.47
C ILE A 50 2.64 -8.67 9.23
N ASN A 51 3.89 -9.13 9.18
CA ASN A 51 5.05 -8.28 8.93
C ASN A 51 5.02 -7.68 7.51
N SER A 52 4.67 -8.49 6.51
CA SER A 52 4.50 -8.00 5.14
C SER A 52 3.40 -6.94 5.05
N TYR A 53 2.27 -7.16 5.72
CA TYR A 53 1.18 -6.17 5.76
C TYR A 53 1.61 -4.88 6.48
N ASN A 54 2.30 -4.99 7.62
CA ASN A 54 2.79 -3.83 8.35
C ASN A 54 3.80 -3.02 7.51
N GLU A 55 4.73 -3.67 6.81
CA GLU A 55 5.68 -3.00 5.91
C GLU A 55 4.96 -2.32 4.74
N PHE A 56 3.92 -2.95 4.20
CA PHE A 56 3.08 -2.35 3.18
C PHE A 56 2.36 -1.09 3.68
N VAL A 57 1.80 -1.14 4.89
CA VAL A 57 1.12 -0.01 5.51
C VAL A 57 2.08 1.13 5.86
N ASP A 58 3.23 0.79 6.45
CA ASP A 58 4.20 1.78 6.96
C ASP A 58 4.92 2.49 5.80
N ASN A 59 5.33 1.75 4.77
CA ASN A 59 6.16 2.29 3.68
C ASN A 59 5.57 2.05 2.28
N GLY A 60 4.92 0.91 2.05
CA GLY A 60 4.42 0.51 0.73
C GLY A 60 3.44 1.48 0.11
N ILE A 61 2.42 1.91 0.86
CA ILE A 61 1.40 2.85 0.39
C ILE A 61 2.01 4.19 0.00
N GLN A 62 2.96 4.70 0.80
CA GLN A 62 3.63 5.96 0.49
C GLN A 62 4.45 5.84 -0.80
N ARG A 63 5.21 4.73 -0.97
CA ARG A 63 5.96 4.48 -2.21
C ARG A 63 5.06 4.45 -3.46
N ILE A 64 3.86 3.88 -3.34
CA ILE A 64 2.89 3.84 -4.44
C ILE A 64 2.41 5.26 -4.77
N VAL A 65 2.01 6.03 -3.76
CA VAL A 65 1.54 7.41 -3.98
C VAL A 65 2.66 8.29 -4.55
N ASP A 66 3.89 8.13 -4.09
CA ASP A 66 5.05 8.86 -4.62
C ASP A 66 5.36 8.46 -6.07
N SER A 67 5.08 7.21 -6.46
CA SER A 67 5.32 6.73 -7.83
C SER A 67 4.36 7.29 -8.88
N ILE A 68 3.18 7.77 -8.46
CA ILE A 68 2.21 8.40 -9.38
C ILE A 68 2.76 9.74 -9.90
N GLY A 69 3.54 10.45 -9.09
CA GLY A 69 4.12 11.74 -9.45
C GLY A 69 3.09 12.88 -9.52
N ALA A 70 3.41 13.90 -10.29
CA ALA A 70 2.51 15.03 -10.55
C ALA A 70 1.59 14.70 -11.73
N VAL A 71 0.30 15.01 -11.57
CA VAL A 71 -0.69 14.87 -12.64
C VAL A 71 -1.00 16.26 -13.18
N ASP A 72 -0.67 16.48 -14.44
CA ASP A 72 -1.03 17.70 -15.17
C ASP A 72 -2.39 17.51 -15.84
N VAL A 73 -3.30 18.44 -15.58
CA VAL A 73 -4.66 18.47 -16.12
C VAL A 73 -4.74 19.64 -17.08
N ASP A 74 -4.89 19.30 -18.35
CA ASP A 74 -5.08 20.28 -19.42
C ASP A 74 -6.58 20.62 -19.58
N PRO A 75 -6.92 21.89 -19.81
CA PRO A 75 -8.29 22.29 -20.04
C PRO A 75 -8.81 21.73 -21.37
N GLU A 76 -10.08 21.34 -21.39
CA GLU A 76 -10.74 20.92 -22.62
C GLU A 76 -10.86 22.10 -23.61
N TYR A 77 -10.62 21.81 -24.89
CA TYR A 77 -10.61 22.80 -25.95
C TYR A 77 -12.03 23.31 -26.23
N ASP A 78 -12.34 24.51 -25.72
CA ASP A 78 -13.58 25.22 -26.04
C ASP A 78 -13.32 26.25 -27.16
N PRO A 79 -13.84 26.03 -28.39
CA PRO A 79 -13.65 26.95 -29.51
C PRO A 79 -14.30 28.33 -29.30
N SER A 80 -15.19 28.46 -28.32
CA SER A 80 -15.86 29.73 -27.96
C SER A 80 -14.92 30.69 -27.21
N LYS A 81 -13.89 30.16 -26.55
CA LYS A 81 -12.86 30.94 -25.84
C LYS A 81 -11.68 31.20 -26.78
N LYS A 82 -11.72 32.36 -27.46
CA LYS A 82 -10.69 32.79 -28.42
C LYS A 82 -9.26 32.61 -27.87
N ARG A 83 -8.37 32.08 -28.73
CA ARG A 83 -6.92 31.97 -28.55
C ARG A 83 -6.34 33.28 -28.01
N GLY A 84 -5.96 33.33 -26.74
CA GLY A 84 -5.25 34.50 -26.23
C GLY A 84 -5.08 34.56 -24.72
N HIS A 85 -6.15 34.34 -23.93
CA HIS A 85 -6.07 34.57 -22.49
C HIS A 85 -6.98 33.61 -21.73
N GLY A 86 -6.40 32.71 -20.94
CA GLY A 86 -7.12 32.04 -19.84
C GLY A 86 -7.27 30.53 -19.91
N TRP A 87 -6.43 29.81 -20.67
CA TRP A 87 -6.30 28.37 -20.45
C TRP A 87 -5.67 28.14 -19.08
N ARG A 88 -6.46 27.56 -18.18
CA ARG A 88 -6.03 27.24 -16.82
C ARG A 88 -5.55 25.81 -16.82
N HIS A 89 -4.27 25.62 -16.62
CA HIS A 89 -3.68 24.32 -16.37
C HIS A 89 -3.69 24.07 -14.87
N ALA A 90 -3.99 22.84 -14.47
CA ALA A 90 -3.93 22.45 -13.06
C ALA A 90 -2.89 21.34 -12.89
N ARG A 91 -1.92 21.58 -12.01
CA ARG A 91 -0.97 20.56 -11.57
C ARG A 91 -1.39 20.05 -10.21
N VAL A 92 -1.69 18.76 -10.13
CA VAL A 92 -2.04 18.08 -8.88
C VAL A 92 -0.83 17.30 -8.40
N THR A 93 -0.40 17.59 -7.18
CA THR A 93 0.70 16.89 -6.51
C THR A 93 0.20 16.20 -5.25
N PHE A 94 0.58 14.93 -5.09
CA PHE A 94 0.26 14.14 -3.92
C PHE A 94 1.37 14.25 -2.89
N GLY A 95 0.99 14.41 -1.63
CA GLY A 95 1.90 14.47 -0.49
C GLY A 95 1.77 13.23 0.41
N LYS A 96 2.03 13.44 1.70
CA LYS A 96 2.06 12.36 2.69
C LYS A 96 0.68 11.73 2.89
N VAL A 97 0.64 10.40 2.87
CA VAL A 97 -0.52 9.57 3.18
C VAL A 97 -0.62 9.37 4.69
N LYS A 98 -1.86 9.38 5.22
CA LYS A 98 -2.17 9.02 6.61
C LYS A 98 -3.31 8.03 6.63
N LEU A 99 -3.11 6.93 7.34
CA LEU A 99 -4.17 5.98 7.66
C LEU A 99 -4.75 6.33 9.03
N GLY A 100 -6.09 6.39 9.09
CA GLY A 100 -6.82 6.52 10.34
C GLY A 100 -6.98 5.18 11.06
N GLU A 101 -7.60 5.23 12.24
CA GLU A 101 -8.06 4.00 12.90
C GLU A 101 -9.29 3.41 12.17
N PRO A 102 -9.53 2.09 12.29
CA PRO A 102 -10.74 1.45 11.77
C PRO A 102 -12.00 2.06 12.41
N THR A 103 -12.84 2.67 11.58
CA THR A 103 -14.04 3.39 12.02
C THR A 103 -15.21 3.03 11.12
N MET A 104 -16.40 2.91 11.71
CA MET A 104 -17.63 2.80 10.93
C MET A 104 -18.12 4.17 10.51
N TRP A 105 -18.63 4.28 9.28
CA TRP A 105 -19.36 5.45 8.84
C TRP A 105 -20.82 5.29 9.22
N THR A 106 -21.30 6.13 10.12
CA THR A 106 -22.73 6.29 10.36
C THR A 106 -23.21 7.45 9.52
N ASP A 107 -24.20 7.21 8.65
CA ASP A 107 -24.85 8.25 7.84
C ASP A 107 -25.70 9.23 8.68
N ARG A 108 -25.69 9.05 10.01
CA ARG A 108 -26.38 9.90 10.97
C ARG A 108 -25.48 11.08 11.32
N GLN A 109 -25.60 12.15 10.53
CA GLN A 109 -24.98 13.45 10.76
C GLN A 109 -25.56 14.22 11.97
N ASP A 110 -26.69 13.77 12.52
CA ASP A 110 -27.46 14.50 13.54
C ASP A 110 -27.06 14.25 14.99
N THR A 111 -26.21 13.27 15.26
CA THR A 111 -25.66 13.06 16.60
C THR A 111 -24.16 13.19 16.42
N GLY A 112 -23.55 14.21 17.04
CA GLY A 112 -22.12 14.55 16.94
C GLY A 112 -21.19 13.49 17.52
N GLU A 113 -21.43 12.23 17.17
CA GLU A 113 -20.78 11.06 17.70
C GLU A 113 -19.53 10.79 16.88
N GLU A 114 -18.41 10.92 17.58
CA GLU A 114 -17.10 10.41 17.19
C GLU A 114 -17.25 9.12 16.39
N ALA A 115 -16.68 9.10 15.18
CA ALA A 115 -16.68 7.92 14.31
C ALA A 115 -16.45 6.65 15.13
N LEU A 116 -17.50 5.83 15.26
CA LEU A 116 -17.51 4.73 16.23
C LEU A 116 -16.34 3.79 15.92
N LYS A 117 -15.54 3.51 16.95
CA LYS A 117 -14.33 2.69 16.83
C LYS A 117 -14.73 1.26 16.49
N LEU A 118 -14.34 0.82 15.31
CA LEU A 118 -14.72 -0.49 14.81
C LEU A 118 -13.85 -1.57 15.45
N SER A 119 -14.47 -2.63 15.99
CA SER A 119 -13.78 -3.83 16.44
C SER A 119 -13.94 -4.97 15.42
N PRO A 120 -12.98 -5.92 15.38
CA PRO A 120 -13.11 -7.10 14.53
C PRO A 120 -14.39 -7.90 14.84
N LYS A 121 -14.69 -8.17 16.13
CA LYS A 121 -15.95 -8.81 16.56
C LYS A 121 -17.19 -8.09 16.04
N HIS A 122 -17.24 -6.75 16.14
CA HIS A 122 -18.38 -5.98 15.64
C HIS A 122 -18.54 -6.12 14.12
N SER A 123 -17.43 -6.10 13.37
CA SER A 123 -17.44 -6.25 11.92
C SER A 123 -18.02 -7.59 11.46
N ARG A 124 -17.72 -8.67 12.19
CA ARG A 124 -18.29 -10.01 11.95
C ARG A 124 -19.80 -10.04 12.18
N LEU A 125 -20.25 -9.51 13.31
CA LEU A 125 -21.67 -9.57 13.70
C LEU A 125 -22.57 -8.71 12.82
N GLN A 126 -22.06 -7.60 12.30
CA GLN A 126 -22.83 -6.65 11.49
C GLN A 126 -22.62 -6.83 9.97
N ASN A 127 -21.95 -7.91 9.53
CA ASN A 127 -21.61 -8.13 8.13
C ASN A 127 -20.87 -6.93 7.47
N MET A 128 -20.00 -6.27 8.23
CA MET A 128 -19.24 -5.11 7.78
C MET A 128 -17.81 -5.51 7.40
N THR A 129 -17.17 -4.65 6.60
CA THR A 129 -15.74 -4.78 6.29
C THR A 129 -14.92 -4.04 7.34
N TYR A 130 -13.95 -4.73 7.94
CA TYR A 130 -13.01 -4.13 8.88
C TYR A 130 -11.94 -3.35 8.11
N ALA A 131 -12.17 -2.04 7.94
CA ALA A 131 -11.30 -1.17 7.15
C ALA A 131 -11.00 0.15 7.85
N CYS A 132 -9.87 0.76 7.50
CA CYS A 132 -9.49 2.11 7.92
C CYS A 132 -9.61 3.09 6.77
N LYS A 133 -9.74 4.39 7.08
CA LYS A 133 -9.77 5.45 6.07
C LYS A 133 -8.36 5.91 5.72
N MET A 134 -8.13 6.10 4.42
CA MET A 134 -6.89 6.65 3.88
C MET A 134 -7.10 8.10 3.46
N THR A 135 -6.34 8.99 4.08
CA THR A 135 -6.34 10.42 3.82
C THR A 135 -5.01 10.85 3.22
N VAL A 136 -5.04 11.57 2.11
CA VAL A 136 -3.85 12.07 1.43
C VAL A 136 -3.87 13.59 1.40
N LYS A 137 -2.71 14.19 1.63
CA LYS A 137 -2.50 15.62 1.42
C LYS A 137 -2.33 15.87 -0.08
N VAL A 138 -3.26 16.58 -0.70
CA VAL A 138 -3.22 16.93 -2.12
C VAL A 138 -2.98 18.43 -2.23
N ASN A 139 -2.01 18.82 -3.05
CA ASN A 139 -1.77 20.20 -3.43
C ASN A 139 -2.19 20.37 -4.91
N VAL A 140 -3.07 21.34 -5.15
CA VAL A 140 -3.55 21.71 -6.48
C VAL A 140 -3.04 23.11 -6.79
N GLN A 141 -2.20 23.20 -7.83
CA GLN A 141 -1.67 24.46 -8.35
C GLN A 141 -2.34 24.77 -9.69
N VAL A 142 -3.04 25.89 -9.78
CA VAL A 142 -3.65 26.37 -11.02
C VAL A 142 -2.77 27.48 -11.59
N TYR A 143 -2.30 27.32 -12.81
CA TYR A 143 -1.48 28.30 -13.51
C TYR A 143 -2.04 28.59 -14.90
N THR A 144 -1.76 29.80 -15.38
CA THR A 144 -2.02 30.19 -16.78
C THR A 144 -0.68 30.31 -17.48
N GLU A 145 -0.57 29.71 -18.66
CA GLU A 145 0.58 29.91 -19.53
C GLU A 145 0.37 31.16 -20.37
N GLU A 146 1.19 32.19 -20.14
CA GLU A 146 1.25 33.35 -21.01
C GLU A 146 2.51 33.27 -21.88
N LEU A 147 2.31 33.29 -23.19
CA LEU A 147 3.40 33.40 -24.16
C LEU A 147 4.00 34.81 -24.08
N LEU A 148 5.22 34.92 -23.54
CA LEU A 148 6.02 36.11 -23.77
C LEU A 148 6.47 36.10 -25.23
N LYS A 149 5.96 37.04 -26.03
CA LYS A 149 6.50 37.29 -27.36
C LYS A 149 7.96 37.74 -27.19
N SER A 150 8.91 36.85 -27.48
CA SER A 150 10.28 37.26 -27.70
C SER A 150 10.36 38.03 -29.02
N ASP A 151 11.02 39.18 -29.01
CA ASP A 151 11.29 39.96 -30.22
C ASP A 151 11.93 39.05 -31.28
N LYS A 152 11.42 39.17 -32.51
CA LYS A 152 11.62 38.26 -33.66
C LYS A 152 13.07 38.07 -34.15
N SER A 153 14.10 38.30 -33.34
CA SER A 153 15.48 38.43 -33.84
C SER A 153 16.55 37.57 -33.17
N LYS A 154 16.34 36.87 -32.04
CA LYS A 154 17.38 35.96 -31.49
C LYS A 154 16.83 34.71 -30.79
N THR A 155 17.11 33.54 -31.37
CA THR A 155 17.24 32.21 -30.74
C THR A 155 16.07 31.67 -29.90
N GLY A 156 15.05 31.12 -30.59
CA GLY A 156 14.61 29.72 -30.46
C GLY A 156 14.29 29.08 -29.10
N LYS A 157 13.98 29.82 -28.04
CA LYS A 157 13.35 29.25 -26.82
C LYS A 157 12.13 30.08 -26.45
N GLU A 158 10.95 29.50 -26.69
CA GLU A 158 9.69 30.04 -26.15
C GLU A 158 9.79 30.00 -24.62
N GLN A 159 9.84 31.18 -23.99
CA GLN A 159 9.79 31.30 -22.54
C GLN A 159 8.33 31.50 -22.14
N TYR A 160 7.77 30.48 -21.49
CA TYR A 160 6.45 30.55 -20.88
C TYR A 160 6.59 31.11 -19.46
N ASN A 161 5.90 32.21 -19.17
CA ASN A 161 5.75 32.66 -17.78
C ASN A 161 4.49 32.00 -17.22
N SER A 162 4.65 31.10 -16.25
CA SER A 162 3.53 30.51 -15.52
C SER A 162 3.19 31.41 -14.32
N ASN A 163 2.09 32.16 -14.42
CA ASN A 163 1.54 32.86 -13.26
C ASN A 163 0.69 31.86 -12.46
N SER A 164 1.15 31.48 -11.27
CA SER A 164 0.36 30.66 -10.34
C SER A 164 -0.79 31.51 -9.80
N LEU A 165 -2.01 31.14 -10.17
CA LEU A 165 -3.23 31.84 -9.77
C LEU A 165 -3.73 31.37 -8.41
N HIS A 166 -3.53 30.10 -8.09
CA HIS A 166 -4.11 29.48 -6.90
C HIS A 166 -3.34 28.23 -6.50
N ASP A 167 -2.80 28.22 -5.28
CA ASP A 167 -2.19 27.04 -4.65
C ASP A 167 -3.06 26.65 -3.45
N VAL A 168 -3.69 25.48 -3.54
CA VAL A 168 -4.52 24.95 -2.45
C VAL A 168 -4.05 23.59 -2.04
N THR A 169 -3.70 23.51 -0.75
CA THR A 169 -3.43 22.27 -0.06
C THR A 169 -4.65 21.81 0.71
N ARG A 170 -5.18 20.63 0.40
CA ARG A 170 -6.31 20.01 1.11
C ARG A 170 -5.96 18.59 1.54
N LYS A 171 -6.63 18.10 2.58
CA LYS A 171 -6.60 16.68 2.97
C LYS A 171 -7.86 16.03 2.44
N ILE A 172 -7.71 15.03 1.61
CA ILE A 172 -8.82 14.35 0.93
C ILE A 172 -8.80 12.88 1.34
N VAL A 173 -9.98 12.32 1.66
CA VAL A 173 -10.12 10.88 1.86
C VAL A 173 -10.23 10.24 0.47
N ILE A 174 -9.25 9.41 0.11
CA ILE A 174 -9.22 8.75 -1.20
C ILE A 174 -10.03 7.45 -1.17
N GLY A 175 -10.05 6.78 -0.02
CA GLY A 175 -10.76 5.51 0.12
C GLY A 175 -10.53 4.86 1.48
N SER A 176 -10.84 3.57 1.54
CA SER A 176 -10.61 2.73 2.71
C SER A 176 -9.76 1.51 2.37
N ILE A 177 -8.94 1.08 3.33
CA ILE A 177 -8.07 -0.08 3.21
C ILE A 177 -8.48 -1.12 4.26
N PRO A 178 -8.74 -2.38 3.87
CA PRO A 178 -9.01 -3.46 4.82
C PRO A 178 -7.85 -3.64 5.80
N VAL A 179 -8.16 -3.73 7.09
CA VAL A 179 -7.16 -3.89 8.13
C VAL A 179 -7.00 -5.36 8.49
N MET A 180 -5.76 -5.86 8.45
CA MET A 180 -5.46 -7.22 8.86
C MET A 180 -5.58 -7.37 10.39
N VAL A 181 -6.30 -8.39 10.84
CA VAL A 181 -6.48 -8.67 12.28
C VAL A 181 -5.11 -8.99 12.91
N LYS A 182 -4.85 -8.41 14.09
CA LYS A 182 -3.56 -8.44 14.83
C LYS A 182 -2.38 -7.70 14.18
N SER A 183 -2.56 -7.00 13.05
CA SER A 183 -1.55 -6.06 12.55
C SER A 183 -1.35 -4.87 13.49
N LYS A 184 -0.29 -4.08 13.29
CA LYS A 184 -0.03 -2.86 14.09
C LYS A 184 -1.19 -1.86 14.04
N LEU A 185 -1.88 -1.81 12.89
CA LEU A 185 -3.02 -0.93 12.64
C LEU A 185 -4.33 -1.44 13.25
N CYS A 186 -4.39 -2.73 13.61
CA CYS A 186 -5.56 -3.32 14.24
C CYS A 186 -5.77 -2.72 15.63
N ARG A 187 -7.04 -2.41 15.93
CA ARG A 187 -7.42 -1.82 17.22
C ARG A 187 -7.10 -2.74 18.41
N LEU A 188 -7.27 -4.04 18.23
CA LEU A 188 -6.99 -5.05 19.26
C LEU A 188 -5.51 -5.06 19.65
N HIS A 189 -4.61 -4.87 18.68
CA HIS A 189 -3.17 -4.81 18.91
C HIS A 189 -2.79 -3.60 19.77
N GLN A 190 -3.35 -2.42 19.48
CA GLN A 190 -3.12 -1.20 20.27
C GLN A 190 -3.63 -1.33 21.71
N LEU A 191 -4.78 -1.99 21.89
CA LEU A 191 -5.40 -2.21 23.20
C LEU A 191 -4.77 -3.36 23.99
N LYS A 192 -3.86 -4.14 23.38
CA LYS A 192 -3.34 -5.41 23.93
C LYS A 192 -4.47 -6.35 24.39
N LYS A 193 -5.60 -6.31 23.68
CA LYS A 193 -6.77 -7.17 23.91
C LYS A 193 -6.87 -8.19 22.78
N SER A 194 -7.43 -9.36 23.08
CA SER A 194 -7.74 -10.38 22.08
C SER A 194 -9.22 -10.73 22.18
N ASP A 195 -9.89 -10.91 21.04
CA ASP A 195 -11.26 -11.43 21.02
C ASP A 195 -11.27 -12.92 21.44
N CYS A 196 -10.24 -13.67 21.05
CA CYS A 196 -10.03 -15.08 21.42
C CYS A 196 -8.54 -15.34 21.69
N PRO A 197 -8.16 -16.03 22.78
CA PRO A 197 -6.74 -16.34 23.08
C PRO A 197 -6.05 -17.18 22.00
N PHE A 198 -6.81 -18.03 21.31
CA PHE A 198 -6.32 -18.97 20.30
C PHE A 198 -6.39 -18.44 18.87
N ASP A 199 -6.98 -17.26 18.66
CA ASP A 199 -6.92 -16.61 17.35
C ASP A 199 -5.46 -16.26 17.06
N ILE A 200 -4.96 -16.56 15.87
CA ILE A 200 -3.59 -16.27 15.43
C ILE A 200 -3.52 -14.98 14.59
N GLY A 201 -4.65 -14.48 14.10
CA GLY A 201 -4.73 -13.30 13.23
C GLY A 201 -4.22 -13.55 11.81
N GLY A 202 -3.94 -12.47 11.08
CA GLY A 202 -3.38 -12.54 9.71
C GLY A 202 -4.38 -12.69 8.58
N TYR A 203 -5.66 -12.45 8.85
CA TYR A 203 -6.75 -12.43 7.87
C TYR A 203 -7.46 -11.07 7.90
N PHE A 204 -8.33 -10.86 6.92
CA PHE A 204 -9.17 -9.69 6.74
C PHE A 204 -10.63 -10.06 6.99
N ILE A 205 -11.41 -9.10 7.49
CA ILE A 205 -12.86 -9.26 7.62
C ILE A 205 -13.51 -8.40 6.54
N ILE A 206 -14.17 -9.05 5.58
CA ILE A 206 -14.82 -8.39 4.43
C ILE A 206 -16.28 -8.84 4.40
N LYS A 207 -17.20 -7.88 4.54
CA LYS A 207 -18.64 -8.14 4.65
C LYS A 207 -18.98 -9.22 5.69
N GLY A 208 -18.36 -9.15 6.87
CA GLY A 208 -18.53 -10.13 7.95
C GLY A 208 -17.76 -11.45 7.78
N MET A 209 -17.26 -11.76 6.59
CA MET A 209 -16.54 -13.00 6.32
C MET A 209 -15.04 -12.84 6.52
N GLU A 210 -14.39 -13.90 7.01
CA GLU A 210 -12.94 -13.96 7.14
C GLU A 210 -12.30 -14.41 5.82
N LYS A 211 -11.35 -13.62 5.33
CA LYS A 211 -10.61 -13.88 4.08
C LYS A 211 -9.12 -13.77 4.32
N PHE A 212 -8.34 -14.68 3.75
CA PHE A 212 -6.88 -14.64 3.79
C PHE A 212 -6.32 -14.50 2.37
N SER A 213 -5.14 -13.90 2.25
CA SER A 213 -4.41 -13.81 0.98
C SER A 213 -3.36 -14.92 0.91
N VAL A 214 -3.24 -15.56 -0.25
CA VAL A 214 -2.20 -16.56 -0.52
C VAL A 214 -1.06 -15.89 -1.26
N SER A 215 0.17 -16.15 -0.80
CA SER A 215 1.36 -15.67 -1.48
C SER A 215 1.47 -16.30 -2.87
N LYS A 216 1.50 -15.47 -3.91
CA LYS A 216 1.77 -15.92 -5.28
C LYS A 216 3.28 -16.04 -5.49
N LYS A 217 3.70 -17.12 -6.14
CA LYS A 217 5.08 -17.28 -6.59
C LYS A 217 5.23 -16.63 -7.96
N LEU A 218 6.09 -15.64 -8.05
CA LEU A 218 6.41 -14.98 -9.30
C LEU A 218 7.73 -15.53 -9.84
N PHE A 219 7.70 -16.11 -11.03
CA PHE A 219 8.90 -16.60 -11.70
C PHE A 219 9.51 -15.49 -12.54
N TYR A 220 10.70 -15.04 -12.17
CA TYR A 220 11.49 -14.13 -13.01
C TYR A 220 12.23 -14.95 -14.06
N ARG A 221 11.91 -14.71 -15.33
CA ARG A 221 12.66 -15.28 -16.44
C ARG A 221 13.95 -14.48 -16.62
N VAL A 222 15.07 -15.05 -16.18
CA VAL A 222 16.40 -14.48 -16.46
C VAL A 222 16.74 -14.80 -17.92
N GLY A 223 16.54 -13.82 -18.80
CA GLY A 223 17.00 -13.92 -20.19
C GLY A 223 18.52 -13.88 -20.24
N VAL A 224 19.16 -15.02 -20.51
CA VAL A 224 20.56 -15.03 -20.96
C VAL A 224 20.52 -14.66 -22.44
N GLY A 225 20.82 -13.39 -22.75
CA GLY A 225 20.96 -12.96 -24.13
C GLY A 225 22.12 -13.69 -24.80
N ASN A 226 21.86 -14.39 -25.89
CA ASN A 226 22.89 -14.85 -26.82
C ASN A 226 23.46 -13.63 -27.56
N GLY A 227 24.33 -12.87 -26.88
CA GLY A 227 25.15 -11.86 -27.53
C GLY A 227 26.31 -12.54 -28.24
N ALA A 228 26.45 -12.31 -29.54
CA ALA A 228 27.70 -12.56 -30.24
C ALA A 228 28.86 -11.92 -29.45
N LEU A 229 29.94 -12.68 -29.28
CA LEU A 229 31.15 -12.30 -28.57
C LEU A 229 31.84 -11.11 -29.27
N ASP A 230 31.44 -9.88 -28.93
CA ASP A 230 32.26 -8.71 -29.18
C ASP A 230 33.22 -8.51 -28.00
N ARG A 231 34.51 -8.70 -28.29
CA ARG A 231 35.60 -8.38 -27.37
C ARG A 231 35.72 -6.86 -27.28
N CYS A 232 35.36 -6.27 -26.14
CA CYS A 232 36.10 -5.11 -25.60
C CYS A 232 35.77 -4.82 -24.12
N SER A 233 36.84 -4.80 -23.32
CA SER A 233 37.11 -4.00 -22.11
C SER A 233 36.00 -3.68 -21.08
N SER A 234 36.20 -4.26 -19.89
CA SER A 234 35.89 -3.71 -18.56
C SER A 234 34.62 -2.85 -18.42
N GLY A 235 33.50 -3.49 -18.09
CA GLY A 235 32.31 -2.80 -17.58
C GLY A 235 31.35 -3.78 -16.91
N ARG A 236 31.03 -3.57 -15.63
CA ARG A 236 29.97 -4.31 -14.92
C ARG A 236 28.67 -4.21 -15.72
N ARG A 237 28.20 -5.33 -16.28
CA ARG A 237 26.86 -5.42 -16.86
C ARG A 237 25.82 -5.17 -15.77
N LYS A 238 25.10 -4.05 -15.87
CA LYS A 238 23.87 -3.82 -15.10
C LYS A 238 22.80 -4.75 -15.65
N VAL A 239 22.38 -5.72 -14.83
CA VAL A 239 21.18 -6.51 -15.07
C VAL A 239 19.98 -5.62 -14.70
N GLN A 240 19.18 -5.22 -15.68
CA GLN A 240 17.87 -4.61 -15.41
C GLN A 240 16.84 -5.74 -15.25
N PRO A 241 16.11 -5.81 -14.12
CA PRO A 241 14.95 -6.68 -14.01
C PRO A 241 13.86 -6.15 -14.94
N GLN A 242 13.41 -6.97 -15.90
CA GLN A 242 12.16 -6.71 -16.61
C GLN A 242 10.96 -7.19 -15.78
N GLN A 243 9.80 -6.58 -16.06
CA GLN A 243 8.55 -6.84 -15.35
C GLN A 243 8.12 -8.31 -15.48
N PRO A 244 7.48 -8.87 -14.43
CA PRO A 244 6.95 -10.22 -14.48
C PRO A 244 5.89 -10.39 -15.55
N VAL A 245 5.92 -11.56 -16.19
CA VAL A 245 4.83 -12.05 -17.03
C VAL A 245 3.81 -12.68 -16.07
N GLU A 246 2.64 -12.07 -15.92
CA GLU A 246 1.52 -12.70 -15.22
C GLU A 246 0.96 -13.79 -16.16
N GLU A 247 1.01 -15.06 -15.74
CA GLU A 247 0.13 -16.06 -16.33
C GLU A 247 -1.29 -15.77 -15.84
N GLU A 248 -2.18 -15.52 -16.79
CA GLU A 248 -3.59 -15.24 -16.60
C GLU A 248 -4.28 -16.53 -16.12
N GLU A 249 -4.57 -16.62 -14.82
CA GLU A 249 -5.60 -17.53 -14.32
C GLU A 249 -6.80 -16.72 -13.83
N ASP A 250 -7.86 -16.77 -14.65
CA ASP A 250 -9.13 -16.03 -14.60
C ASP A 250 -10.02 -16.24 -13.36
N LEU A 251 -9.51 -16.75 -12.24
CA LEU A 251 -10.35 -17.12 -11.08
C LEU A 251 -10.49 -16.03 -10.00
N LEU A 252 -9.79 -14.90 -10.10
CA LEU A 252 -9.81 -13.84 -9.08
C LEU A 252 -10.44 -12.50 -9.53
N SER A 253 -10.71 -12.34 -10.82
CA SER A 253 -11.35 -11.14 -11.39
C SER A 253 -12.80 -10.95 -10.91
N SER A 254 -13.52 -12.04 -10.63
CA SER A 254 -14.93 -12.01 -10.24
C SER A 254 -15.20 -11.47 -8.83
N SER A 255 -14.16 -11.29 -8.00
CA SER A 255 -14.32 -10.87 -6.59
C SER A 255 -14.07 -9.39 -6.33
N PHE A 256 -13.48 -8.65 -7.29
CA PHE A 256 -13.06 -7.25 -7.12
C PHE A 256 -13.81 -6.24 -8.01
N SER A 257 -14.72 -6.69 -8.88
CA SER A 257 -15.49 -5.81 -9.79
C SER A 257 -16.61 -5.00 -9.13
N CYS A 258 -16.80 -5.06 -7.81
CA CYS A 258 -17.83 -4.29 -7.10
C CYS A 258 -17.25 -3.11 -6.33
N LEU A 259 -16.52 -2.23 -7.01
CA LEU A 259 -16.15 -0.89 -6.54
C LEU A 259 -16.30 0.13 -7.67
N ASN A 260 -17.52 0.27 -8.20
CA ASN A 260 -17.93 1.43 -8.99
C ASN A 260 -19.40 1.72 -8.68
N PRO A 261 -19.73 2.81 -7.97
CA PRO A 261 -21.04 3.42 -8.10
C PRO A 261 -20.99 4.34 -9.33
N SER A 262 -21.45 3.85 -10.48
CA SER A 262 -21.78 4.69 -11.63
C SER A 262 -22.96 5.59 -11.26
N ALA A 263 -22.72 6.90 -11.27
CA ALA A 263 -23.73 7.94 -11.19
C ALA A 263 -24.33 8.21 -12.59
N SER A 264 -25.67 8.21 -12.70
CA SER A 264 -26.49 8.78 -13.79
C SER A 264 -27.97 8.45 -13.49
N GLN A 265 -28.99 9.31 -13.44
CA GLN A 265 -29.22 10.75 -13.73
C GLN A 265 -30.52 11.21 -12.96
N PRO A 266 -31.31 12.21 -13.41
CA PRO A 266 -31.23 13.63 -13.07
C PRO A 266 -32.49 14.14 -12.33
N SER A 267 -32.37 15.37 -11.84
CA SER A 267 -33.51 16.21 -11.43
C SER A 267 -34.36 16.65 -12.64
N SER A 268 -35.67 16.51 -12.54
CA SER A 268 -36.63 17.35 -13.26
C SER A 268 -37.72 17.82 -12.30
N SER A 269 -37.78 19.12 -12.10
CA SER A 269 -38.98 19.84 -11.71
C SER A 269 -40.03 19.74 -12.82
N ASP A 270 -41.29 19.48 -12.47
CA ASP A 270 -42.46 20.21 -12.98
C ASP A 270 -43.76 19.71 -12.31
N VAL A 271 -44.56 20.70 -11.89
CA VAL A 271 -45.93 20.69 -11.31
C VAL A 271 -46.08 20.29 -9.84
#